data_AF-A0A4W5LLF6-F1
#
_entry.id   AF-A0A4W5LLF6-F1
#
_cell.length_a   1.000
_cell.length_b   1.000
_cell.length_c   1.000
_cell.angle_alpha   90.00
_cell.angle_beta   90.00
_cell.angle_gamma   90.00
#
_symmetry.space_group_name_H-M   'P 1'
#
loop_
_entity.id
_entity.type
_entity.pdbx_description
1 polymer ?
#
loop_
_entity_poly.entity_id
_entity_poly.type
_entity_poly.pdbx_seq_one_letter_code
_entity_poly.pdbx_strand_id
1 'polypeptide(L)'
;LYRVNKLSLTCLSLCLSVCLSLCLSLGRVELREDTIECILSVSCLLQLQSVVQACCNFLIKHLHPSNCLGIRGYADAQGCTHLQHTAHSYTMENFVEVVGGQEFLLLPLEEMDRLLSSDDMNVPDEETVVTALLSWVRHDVSTRQPHLPSLLTRIRLPLLQAQVCLSLCLSVSLSLC
;
A
#
# COMPACT_ATOMS: atom_id res chain seq x y z
N LEU A 1 14.82 9.35 -3.52
CA LEU A 1 13.95 9.74 -4.67
C LEU A 1 12.48 9.44 -4.37
N TYR A 2 12.01 9.82 -3.18
CA TYR A 2 10.59 9.75 -2.83
C TYR A 2 9.93 11.03 -3.31
N ARG A 3 9.04 10.92 -4.31
CA ARG A 3 8.18 12.00 -4.79
C ARG A 3 7.13 12.31 -3.72
N VAL A 4 7.55 13.01 -2.68
CA VAL A 4 6.68 13.87 -1.88
C VAL A 4 7.26 15.27 -2.06
N ASN A 5 6.39 16.26 -2.24
CA ASN A 5 6.72 17.69 -2.43
C ASN A 5 6.99 18.18 -3.86
N LYS A 6 5.91 18.22 -4.65
CA LYS A 6 5.56 19.43 -5.41
C LYS A 6 4.09 19.41 -5.83
N LEU A 7 3.16 19.34 -4.86
CA LEU A 7 1.90 20.07 -5.08
C LEU A 7 2.32 21.54 -5.12
N SER A 8 2.26 22.16 -6.28
CA SER A 8 2.56 23.59 -6.38
C SER A 8 1.61 24.35 -5.45
N LEU A 9 2.10 25.42 -4.81
CA LEU A 9 1.27 26.32 -4.00
C LEU A 9 0.00 26.78 -4.74
N THR A 10 0.04 26.82 -6.07
CA THR A 10 -1.13 27.10 -6.92
C THR A 10 -2.16 25.96 -6.91
N CYS A 11 -1.74 24.69 -6.92
CA CYS A 11 -2.63 23.53 -6.87
C CYS A 11 -3.32 23.43 -5.49
N LEU A 12 -2.56 23.67 -4.40
CA LEU A 12 -3.11 23.82 -3.05
C LEU A 12 -4.10 24.99 -2.96
N SER A 13 -3.82 26.13 -3.62
CA SER A 13 -4.74 27.28 -3.59
C SER A 13 -6.05 27.04 -4.35
N LEU A 14 -6.00 26.36 -5.49
CA LEU A 14 -7.21 25.99 -6.24
C LEU A 14 -8.02 24.94 -5.49
N CYS A 15 -7.36 23.89 -4.98
CA CYS A 15 -8.02 22.86 -4.16
C CYS A 15 -8.62 23.44 -2.88
N LEU A 16 -7.94 24.38 -2.20
CA LEU A 16 -8.53 25.11 -1.08
C LEU A 16 -9.73 25.94 -1.51
N SER A 17 -9.67 26.67 -2.62
CA SER A 17 -10.79 27.53 -3.07
C SER A 17 -12.02 26.71 -3.47
N VAL A 18 -11.82 25.53 -4.07
CA VAL A 18 -12.89 24.62 -4.46
C VAL A 18 -13.46 23.89 -3.24
N CYS A 19 -12.61 23.45 -2.31
CA CYS A 19 -13.08 22.85 -1.05
C CYS A 19 -13.79 23.88 -0.17
N LEU A 20 -13.28 25.11 -0.04
CA LEU A 20 -13.97 26.18 0.67
C LEU A 20 -15.30 26.52 -0.01
N SER A 21 -15.36 26.60 -1.35
CA SER A 21 -16.62 26.89 -2.03
C SER A 21 -17.63 25.75 -1.87
N LEU A 22 -17.21 24.48 -1.94
CA LEU A 22 -18.09 23.34 -1.68
C LEU A 22 -18.57 23.28 -0.22
N CYS A 23 -17.68 23.52 0.75
CA CYS A 23 -18.01 23.54 2.17
C CYS A 23 -18.91 24.72 2.56
N LEU A 24 -18.71 25.91 1.97
CA LEU A 24 -19.44 27.14 2.31
C LEU A 24 -20.75 27.32 1.54
N SER A 25 -20.86 26.82 0.31
CA SER A 25 -22.00 27.15 -0.56
C SER A 25 -23.16 26.16 -0.53
N LEU A 26 -22.92 24.89 -0.18
CA LEU A 26 -23.89 23.81 -0.43
C LEU A 26 -24.25 22.95 0.79
N GLY A 27 -23.42 22.94 1.84
CA GLY A 27 -23.60 22.00 2.97
C GLY A 27 -23.60 20.52 2.53
N ARG A 28 -23.19 20.21 1.30
CA ARG A 28 -23.16 18.89 0.68
C ARG A 28 -21.83 18.72 -0.02
N VAL A 29 -21.02 17.78 0.47
CA VAL A 29 -19.78 17.35 -0.18
C VAL A 29 -20.12 16.13 -1.03
N GLU A 30 -20.01 16.24 -2.35
CA GLU A 30 -20.15 15.10 -3.24
C GLU A 30 -18.78 14.41 -3.33
N LEU A 31 -18.71 13.17 -2.83
CA LEU A 31 -17.47 12.39 -2.84
C LEU A 31 -17.37 11.61 -4.15
N ARG A 32 -16.27 11.80 -4.88
CA ARG A 32 -15.98 11.11 -6.14
C ARG A 32 -14.57 10.52 -6.10
N GLU A 33 -14.35 9.39 -6.78
CA GLU A 33 -13.07 8.67 -6.78
C GLU A 33 -11.88 9.52 -7.25
N ASP A 34 -12.10 10.46 -8.18
CA ASP A 34 -11.08 11.35 -8.73
C ASP A 34 -10.73 12.54 -7.82
N THR A 35 -11.59 12.87 -6.86
CA THR A 35 -11.44 14.05 -5.99
C THR A 35 -11.23 13.70 -4.52
N ILE A 36 -11.51 12.46 -4.13
CA ILE A 36 -11.52 12.02 -2.73
C ILE A 36 -10.18 12.20 -2.03
N GLU A 37 -9.07 11.93 -2.71
CA GLU A 37 -7.73 12.10 -2.16
C GLU A 37 -7.47 13.59 -1.84
N CYS A 38 -7.73 14.48 -2.79
CA CYS A 38 -7.60 15.91 -2.60
C CYS A 38 -8.48 16.42 -1.44
N ILE A 39 -9.74 15.97 -1.37
CA ILE A 39 -10.67 16.36 -0.31
C ILE A 39 -10.17 15.86 1.04
N LEU A 40 -9.69 14.61 1.15
CA LEU A 40 -9.16 14.07 2.40
C LEU A 40 -7.92 14.85 2.86
N SER A 41 -6.98 15.11 1.95
CA SER A 41 -5.76 15.89 2.25
C SER A 41 -6.10 17.29 2.79
N VAL A 42 -7.00 18.02 2.12
CA VAL A 42 -7.40 19.37 2.55
C VAL A 42 -8.20 19.30 3.86
N SER A 43 -9.05 18.30 4.04
CA SER A 43 -9.84 18.12 5.27
C SER A 43 -8.97 17.81 6.47
N CYS A 44 -7.92 16.99 6.30
CA CYS A 44 -6.91 16.74 7.33
C CYS A 44 -6.15 18.02 7.68
N LEU A 45 -5.73 18.80 6.67
CA LEU A 45 -5.02 20.07 6.87
C LEU A 45 -5.88 21.11 7.62
N LEU A 46 -7.16 21.22 7.27
CA LEU A 46 -8.12 22.12 7.90
C LEU A 46 -8.74 21.56 9.19
N GLN A 47 -8.36 20.33 9.58
CA GLN A 47 -8.88 19.63 10.76
C GLN A 47 -10.40 19.45 10.77
N LEU A 48 -11.02 19.29 9.60
CA LEU A 48 -12.46 19.05 9.44
C LEU A 48 -12.79 17.57 9.65
N GLN A 49 -12.80 17.13 10.91
CA GLN A 49 -12.91 15.71 11.28
C GLN A 49 -14.16 15.01 10.72
N SER A 50 -15.30 15.71 10.63
CA SER A 50 -16.52 15.14 10.04
C SER A 50 -16.36 14.79 8.56
N VAL A 51 -15.62 15.61 7.81
CA VAL A 51 -15.33 15.39 6.38
C VAL A 51 -14.26 14.32 6.22
N VAL A 52 -13.21 14.34 7.06
CA VAL A 52 -12.20 13.27 7.13
C VAL A 52 -12.88 11.92 7.32
N GLN A 53 -13.77 11.79 8.31
CA GLN A 53 -14.48 10.54 8.57
C GLN A 53 -15.36 10.12 7.39
N ALA A 54 -16.06 11.06 6.75
CA ALA A 54 -16.87 10.76 5.56
C ALA A 54 -16.00 10.25 4.40
N CYS A 55 -14.83 10.85 4.19
CA CYS A 55 -13.89 10.44 3.16
C CYS A 55 -13.27 9.06 3.45
N CYS A 56 -12.85 8.82 4.69
CA CYS A 56 -12.36 7.51 5.12
C CYS A 56 -13.43 6.43 4.93
N ASN A 57 -14.68 6.69 5.31
CA ASN A 57 -15.78 5.74 5.12
C ASN A 57 -16.07 5.47 3.63
N PHE A 58 -15.91 6.47 2.76
CA PHE A 58 -16.02 6.30 1.32
C PHE A 58 -14.90 5.39 0.79
N LEU A 59 -13.65 5.67 1.16
CA LEU A 59 -12.49 4.86 0.74
C LEU A 59 -12.59 3.41 1.23
N ILE A 60 -13.05 3.18 2.46
CA ILE A 60 -13.27 1.83 3.00
C ILE A 60 -14.26 1.04 2.13
N LYS A 61 -15.34 1.67 1.66
CA LYS A 61 -16.34 1.02 0.79
C LYS A 61 -15.83 0.72 -0.61
N HIS A 62 -14.80 1.43 -1.07
CA HIS A 62 -14.18 1.29 -2.39
C HIS A 62 -12.82 0.56 -2.32
N LEU A 63 -12.52 -0.12 -1.22
CA LEU A 63 -11.34 -0.99 -1.12
C LEU A 63 -11.45 -2.13 -2.12
N HIS A 64 -10.38 -2.31 -2.89
CA HIS A 64 -10.24 -3.33 -3.91
C HIS A 64 -8.81 -3.89 -3.86
N PRO A 65 -8.57 -5.17 -4.23
CA PRO A 65 -7.22 -5.74 -4.19
C PRO A 65 -6.19 -4.95 -5.02
N SER A 66 -6.64 -4.25 -6.06
CA SER A 66 -5.80 -3.45 -6.94
C SER A 66 -5.48 -2.03 -6.43
N ASN A 67 -6.14 -1.54 -5.38
CA ASN A 67 -5.96 -0.16 -4.86
C ASN A 67 -5.67 -0.12 -3.34
N CYS A 68 -5.82 -1.25 -2.64
CA CYS A 68 -5.76 -1.29 -1.18
C CYS A 68 -4.38 -0.90 -0.63
N LEU A 69 -3.31 -1.20 -1.36
CA LEU A 69 -1.95 -0.85 -0.98
C LEU A 69 -1.72 0.66 -1.12
N GLY A 70 -2.21 1.26 -2.20
CA GLY A 70 -2.23 2.71 -2.40
C GLY A 70 -3.00 3.42 -1.29
N ILE A 71 -4.23 2.98 -1.00
CA ILE A 71 -5.07 3.55 0.06
C ILE A 71 -4.43 3.40 1.44
N ARG A 72 -3.82 2.25 1.74
CA ARG A 72 -3.11 2.01 3.00
C ARG A 72 -1.94 2.98 3.19
N GLY A 73 -1.08 3.12 2.18
CA GLY A 73 0.06 4.06 2.23
C GLY A 73 -0.39 5.51 2.28
N TYR A 74 -1.46 5.85 1.57
CA TYR A 74 -2.06 7.17 1.61
C TYR A 74 -2.63 7.50 3.00
N ALA A 75 -3.33 6.55 3.62
CA ALA A 75 -3.88 6.71 4.96
C ALA A 75 -2.77 6.92 6.02
N ASP A 76 -1.65 6.20 5.89
CA ASP A 76 -0.46 6.40 6.75
C ASP A 76 0.09 7.82 6.60
N ALA A 77 0.25 8.30 5.36
CA ALA A 77 0.74 9.66 5.07
C ALA A 77 -0.19 10.77 5.60
N GLN A 78 -1.50 10.55 5.63
CA GLN A 78 -2.49 11.49 6.16
C GLN A 78 -2.69 11.37 7.68
N GLY A 79 -2.08 10.38 8.34
CA GLY A 79 -2.29 10.09 9.76
C GLY A 79 -3.66 9.49 10.09
N CYS A 80 -4.37 8.97 9.08
CA CYS A 80 -5.69 8.35 9.22
C CYS A 80 -5.58 6.89 9.66
N THR A 81 -5.28 6.67 10.95
CA THR A 81 -5.00 5.33 11.51
C THR A 81 -6.14 4.33 11.30
N HIS A 82 -7.40 4.74 11.42
CA HIS A 82 -8.55 3.85 11.22
C HIS A 82 -8.65 3.32 9.78
N LEU A 83 -8.44 4.20 8.79
CA LEU A 83 -8.44 3.82 7.39
C LEU A 83 -7.23 2.94 7.07
N GLN A 84 -6.06 3.29 7.60
CA GLN A 84 -4.82 2.53 7.43
C GLN A 84 -4.98 1.10 7.98
N HIS A 85 -5.54 0.93 9.18
CA HIS A 85 -5.77 -0.38 9.78
C HIS A 85 -6.79 -1.19 8.98
N THR A 86 -7.89 -0.57 8.57
CA THR A 86 -8.93 -1.25 7.78
C THR A 86 -8.40 -1.71 6.43
N ALA A 87 -7.65 -0.84 5.73
CA ALA A 87 -7.00 -1.20 4.47
C ALA A 87 -5.95 -2.30 4.68
N HIS A 88 -5.19 -2.27 5.78
CA HIS A 88 -4.22 -3.31 6.11
C HIS A 88 -4.88 -4.67 6.36
N SER A 89 -5.93 -4.73 7.18
CA SER A 89 -6.69 -5.97 7.40
C SER A 89 -7.22 -6.52 6.08
N TYR A 90 -7.80 -5.68 5.23
CA TYR A 90 -8.27 -6.08 3.90
C TYR A 90 -7.14 -6.65 3.02
N THR A 91 -5.96 -6.01 3.02
CA THR A 91 -4.78 -6.52 2.30
C THR A 91 -4.35 -7.88 2.81
N MET A 92 -4.37 -8.11 4.13
CA MET A 92 -3.98 -9.40 4.72
C MET A 92 -5.00 -10.50 4.39
N GLU A 93 -6.29 -10.18 4.42
CA GLU A 93 -7.38 -11.12 4.09
C GLU A 93 -7.36 -11.55 2.61
N ASN A 94 -7.02 -10.63 1.70
CA ASN A 94 -7.05 -10.83 0.24
C ASN A 94 -5.64 -10.87 -0.36
N PHE A 95 -4.62 -11.25 0.43
CA PHE A 95 -3.21 -11.15 0.05
C PHE A 95 -2.90 -11.81 -1.30
N VAL A 96 -3.48 -12.99 -1.54
CA VAL A 96 -3.29 -13.76 -2.78
C VAL A 96 -3.68 -12.96 -4.03
N GLU A 97 -4.77 -12.20 -3.97
CA GLU A 97 -5.23 -11.36 -5.09
C GLU A 97 -4.36 -10.10 -5.22
N VAL A 98 -3.95 -9.51 -4.09
CA VAL A 98 -3.13 -8.30 -4.04
C VAL A 98 -1.75 -8.52 -4.68
N VAL A 99 -1.12 -9.68 -4.42
CA VAL A 99 0.20 -10.05 -4.97
C VAL A 99 0.21 -10.06 -6.51
N GLY A 100 -0.92 -10.38 -7.15
CA GLY A 100 -1.07 -10.35 -8.61
C GLY A 100 -1.16 -8.93 -9.19
N GLY A 101 -1.37 -7.92 -8.35
CA GLY A 101 -1.54 -6.52 -8.76
C GLY A 101 -0.24 -5.78 -9.06
N GLN A 102 -0.31 -4.77 -9.93
CA GLN A 102 0.84 -3.91 -10.22
C GLN A 102 1.27 -3.06 -9.02
N GLU A 103 0.33 -2.64 -8.16
CA GLU A 103 0.65 -1.87 -6.95
C GLU A 103 1.63 -2.63 -6.03
N PHE A 104 1.47 -3.95 -5.93
CA PHE A 104 2.36 -4.79 -5.13
C PHE A 104 3.80 -4.75 -5.65
N LEU A 105 4.00 -4.85 -6.97
CA LEU A 105 5.33 -4.80 -7.58
C LEU A 105 6.01 -3.43 -7.40
N LEU A 106 5.23 -2.37 -7.27
CA LEU A 106 5.71 -1.00 -7.08
C LEU A 106 5.97 -0.65 -5.61
N LEU A 107 5.66 -1.55 -4.67
CA LEU A 107 5.89 -1.31 -3.24
C LEU A 107 7.37 -1.02 -2.95
N PRO A 108 7.66 -0.06 -2.05
CA PRO A 108 9.00 0.16 -1.55
C PRO A 108 9.41 -0.94 -0.56
N LEU A 109 10.72 -1.07 -0.35
CA LEU A 109 11.31 -2.10 0.52
C LEU A 109 10.72 -2.08 1.94
N GLU A 110 10.56 -0.89 2.54
CA GLU A 110 10.06 -0.75 3.91
C GLU A 110 8.63 -1.28 4.06
N GLU A 111 7.79 -1.03 3.05
CA GLU A 111 6.42 -1.54 3.04
C GLU A 111 6.38 -3.05 2.81
N MET A 112 7.29 -3.57 1.97
CA MET A 112 7.42 -5.01 1.77
C MET A 112 7.84 -5.71 3.07
N ASP A 113 8.84 -5.20 3.80
CA ASP A 113 9.26 -5.76 5.10
C ASP A 113 8.12 -5.73 6.12
N ARG A 114 7.34 -4.63 6.16
CA ARG A 114 6.15 -4.53 7.04
C ARG A 114 5.07 -5.56 6.68
N LEU A 115 4.80 -5.77 5.40
CA LEU A 115 3.81 -6.76 4.96
C LEU A 115 4.26 -8.18 5.32
N LEU A 116 5.52 -8.53 5.04
CA LEU A 116 6.07 -9.85 5.34
C LEU A 116 6.24 -10.12 6.83
N SER A 117 6.37 -9.08 7.65
CA SER A 117 6.44 -9.19 9.11
C SER A 117 5.06 -9.36 9.77
N SER A 118 3.97 -9.28 9.00
CA SER A 118 2.61 -9.46 9.53
C SER A 118 2.29 -10.94 9.71
N ASP A 119 1.95 -11.34 10.94
CA ASP A 119 1.54 -12.72 11.26
C ASP A 119 0.09 -13.03 10.81
N ASP A 120 -0.68 -12.00 10.42
CA ASP A 120 -2.11 -12.10 10.09
C ASP A 120 -2.38 -12.36 8.59
N MET A 121 -1.34 -12.66 7.79
CA MET A 121 -1.48 -12.92 6.35
C MET A 121 -2.35 -14.16 6.10
N ASN A 122 -3.49 -13.98 5.42
CA ASN A 122 -4.37 -15.06 5.01
C ASN A 122 -3.87 -15.69 3.69
N VAL A 123 -2.92 -16.61 3.82
CA VAL A 123 -2.32 -17.34 2.70
C VAL A 123 -2.53 -18.84 2.86
N PRO A 124 -2.69 -19.59 1.75
CA PRO A 124 -2.85 -21.04 1.80
C PRO A 124 -1.56 -21.75 2.25
N ASP A 125 -0.41 -21.17 1.89
CA ASP A 125 0.92 -21.72 2.14
C ASP A 125 1.98 -20.61 2.10
N GLU A 126 3.12 -20.89 2.74
CA GLU A 126 4.29 -19.99 2.73
C GLU A 126 4.94 -19.91 1.33
N GLU A 127 4.68 -20.88 0.44
CA GLU A 127 5.17 -20.85 -0.94
C GLU A 127 4.57 -19.69 -1.73
N THR A 128 3.31 -19.34 -1.47
CA THR A 128 2.65 -18.18 -2.05
C THR A 128 3.37 -16.88 -1.66
N VAL A 129 3.76 -16.74 -0.39
CA VAL A 129 4.49 -15.57 0.14
C VAL A 129 5.89 -15.48 -0.47
N VAL A 130 6.59 -16.61 -0.58
CA VAL A 130 7.91 -16.66 -1.24
C VAL A 130 7.80 -16.30 -2.71
N THR A 131 6.80 -16.83 -3.40
CA THR A 131 6.56 -16.54 -4.83
C THR A 131 6.25 -15.06 -5.06
N ALA A 132 5.48 -14.45 -4.15
CA ALA A 132 5.22 -13.02 -4.13
C ALA A 132 6.50 -12.20 -3.95
N LEU A 133 7.32 -12.55 -2.95
CA LEU A 133 8.59 -11.87 -2.71
C LEU A 133 9.52 -11.98 -3.94
N LEU A 134 9.60 -13.16 -4.56
CA LEU A 134 10.41 -13.37 -5.75
C LEU A 134 9.89 -12.58 -6.95
N SER A 135 8.57 -12.48 -7.15
CA SER A 135 8.00 -11.66 -8.23
C SER A 135 8.33 -10.17 -8.04
N TRP A 136 8.28 -9.69 -6.79
CA TRP A 136 8.68 -8.34 -6.42
C TRP A 136 10.17 -8.08 -6.64
N VAL A 137 11.07 -9.00 -6.25
CA VAL A 137 12.51 -8.85 -6.52
C VAL A 137 12.81 -8.90 -8.01
N ARG A 138 12.16 -9.78 -8.78
CA ARG A 138 12.33 -9.87 -10.24
C ARG A 138 11.98 -8.60 -10.98
N HIS A 139 11.09 -7.78 -10.43
CA HIS A 139 10.71 -6.50 -11.03
C HIS A 139 11.86 -5.47 -11.02
N ASP A 140 12.71 -5.47 -9.98
CA ASP A 140 13.90 -4.62 -9.89
C ASP A 140 15.03 -5.35 -9.16
N VAL A 141 15.64 -6.30 -9.89
CA VAL A 141 16.67 -7.19 -9.33
C VAL A 141 17.85 -6.39 -8.79
N SER A 142 18.33 -5.41 -9.55
CA SER A 142 19.53 -4.64 -9.23
C SER A 142 19.46 -3.94 -7.86
N THR A 143 18.29 -3.43 -7.46
CA THR A 143 18.14 -2.71 -6.18
C THR A 143 17.60 -3.60 -5.06
N ARG A 144 16.76 -4.59 -5.38
CA ARG A 144 16.02 -5.38 -4.37
C ARG A 144 16.71 -6.69 -3.99
N GLN A 145 17.52 -7.26 -4.88
CA GLN A 145 18.30 -8.47 -4.60
C GLN A 145 19.13 -8.43 -3.31
N PRO A 146 19.88 -7.36 -2.96
CA PRO A 146 20.66 -7.34 -1.73
C PRO A 146 19.80 -7.45 -0.45
N HIS A 147 18.51 -7.12 -0.54
CA HIS A 147 17.57 -7.19 0.57
C HIS A 147 16.81 -8.52 0.66
N LEU A 148 16.90 -9.36 -0.36
CA LEU A 148 16.21 -10.66 -0.39
C LEU A 148 16.58 -11.54 0.82
N PRO A 149 17.86 -11.70 1.22
CA PRO A 149 18.19 -12.52 2.39
C PRO A 149 17.54 -12.02 3.68
N SER A 150 17.52 -10.71 3.90
CA SER A 150 16.86 -10.12 5.07
C SER A 150 15.35 -10.36 5.07
N LEU A 151 14.69 -10.20 3.92
CA LEU A 151 13.24 -10.41 3.81
C LEU A 151 12.87 -11.89 3.97
N LEU A 152 13.70 -12.82 3.50
CA LEU A 152 13.48 -14.25 3.69
C LEU A 152 13.53 -14.68 5.17
N THR A 153 14.24 -13.96 6.05
CA THR A 153 14.22 -14.26 7.49
C THR A 153 12.87 -13.97 8.15
N ARG A 154 12.00 -13.18 7.50
CA ARG A 154 10.63 -12.90 7.97
C ARG A 154 9.66 -14.04 7.65
N ILE A 155 9.99 -14.87 6.66
CA ILE A 155 9.14 -15.96 6.18
C ILE A 155 9.48 -17.24 6.96
N ARG A 156 8.46 -18.05 7.29
CA ARG A 156 8.65 -19.31 8.04
C ARG A 156 9.17 -20.42 7.12
N LEU A 157 10.44 -20.31 6.75
CA LEU A 157 11.17 -21.26 5.89
C LEU A 157 11.06 -22.75 6.27
N PRO A 158 10.96 -23.16 7.56
CA PRO A 158 10.85 -24.58 7.92
C PRO A 158 9.61 -25.30 7.38
N LEU A 159 8.60 -24.56 6.92
CA LEU A 159 7.35 -25.09 6.37
C LEU A 159 7.38 -25.20 4.83
N LEU A 160 8.45 -24.75 4.16
CA LEU A 160 8.56 -24.82 2.71
C LEU A 160 8.99 -26.21 2.23
N GLN A 161 8.36 -26.66 1.15
CA GLN A 161 8.74 -27.89 0.46
C GLN A 161 10.14 -27.72 -0.16
N ALA A 162 10.93 -28.81 -0.16
CA ALA A 162 12.32 -28.83 -0.61
C ALA A 162 12.54 -28.25 -2.03
N GLN A 163 11.53 -28.35 -2.90
CA GLN A 163 11.55 -27.83 -4.27
C GLN A 163 11.62 -26.29 -4.35
N VAL A 164 10.93 -25.58 -3.46
CA VAL A 164 10.98 -24.10 -3.41
C VAL A 164 12.29 -23.63 -2.77
N CYS A 165 12.81 -24.39 -1.82
CA CYS A 165 14.13 -24.13 -1.24
C CYS A 165 15.25 -24.23 -2.31
N LEU A 166 15.14 -25.21 -3.23
CA LEU A 166 16.05 -25.34 -4.38
C LEU A 166 15.91 -24.18 -5.38
N SER A 167 14.69 -23.71 -5.68
CA SER A 167 14.50 -22.56 -6.58
C SER A 167 15.00 -21.25 -5.97
N LEU A 168 14.85 -21.08 -4.65
CA LEU A 168 15.47 -20.00 -3.88
C LEU A 168 16.99 -20.07 -3.96
N CYS A 169 17.59 -21.22 -3.64
CA CYS A 169 19.04 -21.43 -3.76
C CYS A 169 19.56 -21.16 -5.17
N LEU A 170 18.85 -21.58 -6.22
CA LEU A 170 19.23 -21.30 -7.61
C LEU A 170 19.12 -19.81 -7.94
N SER A 171 18.06 -19.12 -7.51
CA SER A 171 17.89 -17.68 -7.74
C SER A 171 18.95 -16.83 -7.01
N VAL A 172 19.35 -17.24 -5.81
CA VAL A 172 20.43 -16.60 -5.05
C VAL A 172 21.80 -16.96 -5.65
N SER A 173 22.01 -18.20 -6.11
CA SER A 173 23.30 -18.65 -6.68
C SER A 173 23.57 -18.08 -8.07
N LEU A 174 22.55 -17.97 -8.94
CA LEU A 174 22.65 -17.35 -10.27
C LEU A 174 22.90 -15.85 -10.24
N SER A 175 22.78 -15.23 -9.06
CA SER A 175 22.93 -13.80 -8.88
C SER A 175 24.18 -13.42 -8.08
N LEU A 176 24.99 -14.42 -7.70
CA LEU A 176 26.33 -14.35 -7.12
C LEU A 176 27.46 -14.76 -8.11
N CYS A 177 27.10 -15.32 -9.27
CA CYS A 177 28.00 -15.59 -10.41
C CYS A 177 27.79 -14.56 -11.52
#